data_AF-A0A971WDR1-F1
#
_entry.id   AF-A0A971WDR1-F1
#
_cell.length_a   1.000
_cell.length_b   1.000
_cell.length_c   1.000
_cell.angle_alpha   90.00
_cell.angle_beta   90.00
_cell.angle_gamma   90.00
#
_symmetry.space_group_name_H-M   'P 1'
#
loop_
_entity.id
_entity.type
_entity.pdbx_description
1 polymer ?
#
loop_
_entity_poly.entity_id
_entity_poly.type
_entity_poly.pdbx_seq_one_letter_code
_entity_poly.pdbx_strand_id
1 'polypeptide(L)'
;MNIVKRLFSGAFALLTALLLFVSDLNEGPPKPDYFEPVSTTSYTLIDAVVRAQGIANDGESFYFSSNFGLIKTALDGVTIEAANYLAIPPKLLLLGCKHIGGITYCDGKIYAPIEDSKVFENLYICTYDAETLKFIAAYALPLDKHENGVPWCVADPDKGYIYSARRDHITSIHVYDAATMDFIKTIEVNDPVHKVQGGDMYRDILYLSISRDDQAVFALNLETGEVQKAFARHLADGAEGEGMTILPTPDGALFHVQDLAKDYLAAHVRHYAFDVDSIDWQLS
;
A
#
# COMPACT_ATOMS: atom_id res chain seq x y z
N MET A 1 -20.73 -8.34 -36.72
CA MET A 1 -20.53 -7.82 -35.35
C MET A 1 -19.47 -8.59 -34.55
N ASN A 2 -19.39 -9.94 -34.65
CA ASN A 2 -18.41 -10.74 -33.88
C ASN A 2 -16.94 -10.66 -34.36
N ILE A 3 -16.69 -10.47 -35.66
CA ILE A 3 -15.32 -10.41 -36.19
C ILE A 3 -14.61 -9.10 -35.78
N VAL A 4 -15.31 -7.97 -35.87
CA VAL A 4 -14.78 -6.66 -35.45
C VAL A 4 -14.48 -6.66 -33.95
N LYS A 5 -15.40 -7.15 -33.10
CA LYS A 5 -15.14 -7.31 -31.66
C LYS A 5 -13.93 -8.19 -31.38
N ARG A 6 -13.81 -9.35 -32.04
CA ARG A 6 -12.64 -10.25 -31.89
C ARG A 6 -11.33 -9.61 -32.33
N LEU A 7 -11.33 -8.84 -33.42
CA LEU A 7 -10.16 -8.11 -33.90
C LEU A 7 -9.74 -7.01 -32.90
N PHE A 8 -10.70 -6.25 -32.37
CA PHE A 8 -10.44 -5.26 -31.33
C PHE A 8 -9.93 -5.89 -30.03
N SER A 9 -10.55 -6.98 -29.56
CA SER A 9 -10.08 -7.72 -28.39
C SER A 9 -8.68 -8.31 -28.58
N GLY A 10 -8.38 -8.85 -29.76
CA GLY A 10 -7.06 -9.38 -30.09
C GLY A 10 -5.98 -8.29 -30.15
N ALA A 11 -6.28 -7.15 -30.77
CA ALA A 11 -5.36 -6.01 -30.82
C ALA A 11 -5.10 -5.43 -29.41
N PHE A 12 -6.13 -5.36 -28.56
CA PHE A 12 -6.00 -4.89 -27.18
C PHE A 12 -5.19 -5.85 -26.30
N ALA A 13 -5.41 -7.17 -26.44
CA ALA A 13 -4.61 -8.18 -25.76
C ALA A 13 -3.13 -8.13 -26.18
N LEU A 14 -2.86 -7.96 -27.48
CA LEU A 14 -1.50 -7.77 -28.01
C LEU A 14 -0.85 -6.49 -27.47
N LEU A 15 -1.58 -5.38 -27.39
CA LEU A 15 -1.07 -4.14 -26.79
C LEU A 15 -0.73 -4.33 -25.31
N THR A 16 -1.62 -4.99 -24.56
CA THR A 16 -1.40 -5.29 -23.13
C THR A 16 -0.16 -6.17 -22.95
N ALA A 17 -0.06 -7.26 -23.72
CA ALA A 17 1.10 -8.15 -23.68
C ALA A 17 2.39 -7.43 -24.06
N LEU A 18 2.34 -6.52 -25.04
CA LEU A 18 3.50 -5.69 -25.41
C LEU A 18 3.89 -4.73 -24.29
N LEU A 19 2.93 -4.07 -23.63
CA LEU A 19 3.20 -3.18 -22.51
C LEU A 19 3.84 -3.92 -21.33
N LEU A 20 3.32 -5.10 -21.00
CA LEU A 20 3.91 -5.97 -19.98
C LEU A 20 5.33 -6.40 -20.37
N PHE A 21 5.52 -6.86 -21.61
CA PHE A 21 6.84 -7.25 -22.10
C PHE A 21 7.85 -6.08 -22.06
N VAL A 22 7.42 -4.86 -22.39
CA VAL A 22 8.27 -3.66 -22.30
C VAL A 22 8.57 -3.31 -20.84
N SER A 23 7.62 -3.47 -19.93
CA SER A 23 7.83 -3.29 -18.49
C SER A 23 8.85 -4.29 -17.96
N ASP A 24 8.66 -5.58 -18.25
CA ASP A 24 9.53 -6.68 -17.80
C ASP A 24 10.94 -6.56 -18.38
N LEU A 25 11.09 -6.12 -19.63
CA LEU A 25 12.41 -5.85 -20.23
C LEU A 25 13.19 -4.74 -19.51
N ASN A 26 12.51 -3.87 -18.77
CA ASN A 26 13.17 -2.83 -17.97
C ASN A 26 13.59 -3.35 -16.59
N GLU A 27 13.17 -4.54 -16.17
CA GLU A 27 13.70 -5.19 -14.97
C GLU A 27 15.14 -5.64 -15.28
N GLY A 28 16.11 -4.89 -14.76
CA GLY A 28 17.54 -5.21 -14.90
C GLY A 28 17.90 -6.56 -14.26
N PRO A 29 19.17 -6.98 -14.29
CA PRO A 29 19.59 -8.19 -13.58
C PRO A 29 19.30 -8.08 -12.07
N PRO A 30 18.94 -9.18 -11.37
CA PRO A 30 18.59 -9.13 -9.96
C PRO A 30 19.68 -8.50 -9.08
N LYS A 31 19.27 -7.61 -8.17
CA LYS A 31 20.17 -7.03 -7.16
C LYS A 31 20.69 -8.12 -6.22
N PRO A 32 21.92 -7.99 -5.70
CA PRO A 32 22.37 -8.84 -4.59
C PRO A 32 21.35 -8.78 -3.42
N ASP A 33 21.07 -9.92 -2.82
CA ASP A 33 20.18 -10.08 -1.66
C ASP A 33 18.68 -9.77 -1.90
N TYR A 34 18.24 -9.74 -3.16
CA TYR A 34 16.81 -9.69 -3.45
C TYR A 34 16.10 -11.00 -3.10
N PHE A 35 14.82 -10.88 -2.80
CA PHE A 35 13.95 -12.01 -2.54
C PHE A 35 13.02 -12.23 -3.74
N GLU A 36 13.00 -13.46 -4.27
CA GLU A 36 12.23 -13.79 -5.46
C GLU A 36 10.73 -13.95 -5.11
N PRO A 37 9.82 -13.30 -5.86
CA PRO A 37 8.39 -13.54 -5.70
C PRO A 37 8.00 -14.95 -6.17
N VAL A 38 7.02 -15.56 -5.50
CA VAL A 38 6.41 -16.83 -5.96
C VAL A 38 5.53 -16.61 -7.19
N SER A 39 4.93 -15.43 -7.31
CA SER A 39 4.12 -15.02 -8.45
C SER A 39 4.01 -13.49 -8.52
N THR A 40 3.65 -12.97 -9.70
CA THR A 40 3.41 -11.54 -9.92
C THR A 40 2.09 -11.36 -10.66
N THR A 41 1.24 -10.49 -10.13
CA THR A 41 0.04 -10.01 -10.80
C THR A 41 0.32 -8.64 -11.40
N SER A 42 0.08 -8.47 -12.70
CA SER A 42 0.41 -7.23 -13.41
C SER A 42 -0.82 -6.55 -14.00
N TYR A 43 -0.83 -5.22 -13.91
CA TYR A 43 -1.87 -4.34 -14.42
C TYR A 43 -1.25 -3.33 -15.39
N THR A 44 -2.03 -2.86 -16.36
CA THR A 44 -1.57 -1.86 -17.32
C THR A 44 -2.63 -0.79 -17.54
N LEU A 45 -2.23 0.33 -18.15
CA LEU A 45 -3.15 1.39 -18.56
C LEU A 45 -3.98 1.91 -17.37
N ILE A 46 -5.31 1.97 -17.52
CA ILE A 46 -6.22 2.46 -16.49
C ILE A 46 -6.17 1.58 -15.24
N ASP A 47 -5.97 0.27 -15.38
CA ASP A 47 -5.89 -0.65 -14.24
C ASP A 47 -4.66 -0.39 -13.36
N ALA A 48 -3.55 0.05 -13.96
CA ALA A 48 -2.37 0.47 -13.22
C ALA A 48 -2.64 1.77 -12.45
N VAL A 49 -3.32 2.74 -13.08
CA VAL A 49 -3.62 4.04 -12.45
C VAL A 49 -4.52 3.91 -11.21
N VAL A 50 -5.51 3.02 -11.25
CA VAL A 50 -6.44 2.81 -10.12
C VAL A 50 -5.84 1.91 -9.01
N ARG A 51 -4.63 1.39 -9.22
CA ARG A 51 -3.84 0.57 -8.31
C ARG A 51 -2.42 1.14 -8.22
N ALA A 52 -2.32 2.40 -7.83
CA ALA A 52 -1.06 3.13 -7.92
C ALA A 52 -0.46 3.47 -6.54
N GLN A 53 -1.15 3.23 -5.42
CA GLN A 53 -0.73 3.78 -4.12
C GLN A 53 -0.67 2.73 -3.02
N GLY A 54 -1.79 2.07 -2.73
CA GLY A 54 -1.87 1.12 -1.62
C GLY A 54 -2.68 -0.11 -1.96
N ILE A 55 -2.42 -1.18 -1.21
CA ILE A 55 -3.16 -2.43 -1.21
C ILE A 55 -3.48 -2.82 0.24
N ALA A 56 -4.69 -3.33 0.49
CA ALA A 56 -5.11 -3.94 1.77
C ALA A 56 -6.00 -5.16 1.50
N ASN A 57 -6.33 -5.94 2.53
CA ASN A 57 -7.22 -7.08 2.40
C ASN A 57 -8.15 -7.24 3.63
N ASP A 58 -9.30 -7.88 3.44
CA ASP A 58 -10.22 -8.31 4.50
C ASP A 58 -10.23 -9.85 4.69
N GLY A 59 -9.28 -10.56 4.06
CA GLY A 59 -9.23 -12.01 3.98
C GLY A 59 -10.05 -12.64 2.84
N GLU A 60 -10.96 -11.90 2.21
CA GLU A 60 -11.82 -12.38 1.12
C GLU A 60 -11.65 -11.58 -0.18
N SER A 61 -11.13 -10.36 -0.08
CA SER A 61 -10.98 -9.41 -1.18
C SER A 61 -9.72 -8.57 -1.00
N PHE A 62 -9.21 -8.04 -2.11
CA PHE A 62 -8.20 -6.99 -2.10
C PHE A 62 -8.84 -5.61 -2.28
N TYR A 63 -8.24 -4.63 -1.64
CA TYR A 63 -8.56 -3.22 -1.77
C TYR A 63 -7.36 -2.49 -2.34
N PHE A 64 -7.58 -1.58 -3.28
CA PHE A 64 -6.52 -0.75 -3.82
C PHE A 64 -6.87 0.72 -3.73
N SER A 65 -5.85 1.55 -3.48
CA SER A 65 -5.94 2.99 -3.60
C SER A 65 -5.15 3.53 -4.80
N SER A 66 -5.62 4.68 -5.26
CA SER A 66 -4.98 5.58 -6.21
C SER A 66 -5.08 7.00 -5.67
N ASN A 67 -4.45 7.97 -6.35
CA ASN A 67 -4.50 9.37 -5.91
C ASN A 67 -5.90 9.92 -5.58
N PHE A 68 -6.95 9.40 -6.24
CA PHE A 68 -8.32 9.91 -6.06
C PHE A 68 -9.37 8.85 -5.74
N GLY A 69 -9.05 7.58 -5.88
CA GLY A 69 -10.06 6.53 -5.87
C GLY A 69 -9.65 5.27 -5.12
N LEU A 70 -10.67 4.50 -4.78
CA LEU A 70 -10.58 3.19 -4.15
C LEU A 70 -11.27 2.16 -5.04
N ILE A 71 -10.73 0.95 -5.10
CA ILE A 71 -11.41 -0.21 -5.70
C ILE A 71 -11.31 -1.42 -4.77
N LYS A 72 -12.30 -2.30 -4.87
CA LYS A 72 -12.36 -3.61 -4.22
C LYS A 72 -12.37 -4.67 -5.31
N THR A 73 -11.56 -5.71 -5.16
CA THR A 73 -11.52 -6.85 -6.08
C THR A 73 -11.61 -8.15 -5.32
N ALA A 74 -12.00 -9.23 -5.99
CA ALA A 74 -11.75 -10.57 -5.48
C ALA A 74 -10.23 -10.80 -5.25
N LEU A 75 -9.87 -11.90 -4.57
CA LEU A 75 -8.45 -12.26 -4.34
C LEU A 75 -7.66 -12.60 -5.60
N ASP A 76 -8.31 -12.70 -6.77
CA ASP A 76 -7.59 -12.74 -8.05
C ASP A 76 -6.93 -11.39 -8.40
N GLY A 77 -7.21 -10.33 -7.63
CA GLY A 77 -6.67 -8.99 -7.81
C GLY A 77 -7.21 -8.25 -9.04
N VAL A 78 -8.12 -8.86 -9.80
CA VAL A 78 -8.55 -8.42 -11.14
C VAL A 78 -10.05 -8.19 -11.19
N THR A 79 -10.86 -9.11 -10.67
CA THR A 79 -12.32 -9.05 -10.72
C THR A 79 -12.82 -7.95 -9.78
N ILE A 80 -13.26 -6.82 -10.33
CA ILE A 80 -13.78 -5.68 -9.56
C ILE A 80 -15.14 -6.02 -8.94
N GLU A 81 -15.25 -5.83 -7.63
CA GLU A 81 -16.47 -6.07 -6.84
C GLU A 81 -17.15 -4.75 -6.44
N ALA A 82 -16.36 -3.71 -6.15
CA ALA A 82 -16.84 -2.35 -5.90
C ALA A 82 -15.79 -1.33 -6.33
N ALA A 83 -16.23 -0.10 -6.63
CA ALA A 83 -15.33 0.98 -6.99
C ALA A 83 -15.89 2.34 -6.58
N ASN A 84 -14.99 3.20 -6.08
CA ASN A 84 -15.23 4.61 -5.88
C ASN A 84 -14.04 5.41 -6.46
N TYR A 85 -14.14 5.75 -7.74
CA TYR A 85 -13.05 6.42 -8.48
C TYR A 85 -12.83 7.89 -8.06
N LEU A 86 -13.72 8.47 -7.25
CA LEU A 86 -13.63 9.82 -6.69
C LEU A 86 -13.90 9.75 -5.19
N ALA A 87 -13.04 9.01 -4.49
CA ALA A 87 -13.14 8.72 -3.07
C ALA A 87 -12.81 9.93 -2.18
N ILE A 88 -12.00 10.90 -2.64
CA ILE A 88 -11.74 12.12 -1.85
C ILE A 88 -13.03 12.95 -1.76
N PRO A 89 -13.56 13.22 -0.55
CA PRO A 89 -14.78 14.00 -0.39
C PRO A 89 -14.63 15.43 -0.97
N PRO A 90 -15.69 16.01 -1.55
CA PRO A 90 -15.63 17.36 -2.15
C PRO A 90 -15.08 18.44 -1.23
N LYS A 91 -15.37 18.37 0.07
CA LYS A 91 -14.84 19.32 1.06
C LYS A 91 -13.31 19.27 1.15
N LEU A 92 -12.71 18.08 1.08
CA LEU A 92 -11.25 17.91 1.12
C LEU A 92 -10.60 18.27 -0.22
N LEU A 93 -11.25 17.97 -1.35
CA LEU A 93 -10.81 18.43 -2.67
C LEU A 93 -10.70 19.97 -2.72
N LEU A 94 -11.68 20.68 -2.12
CA LEU A 94 -11.65 22.15 -2.02
C LEU A 94 -10.52 22.68 -1.13
N LEU A 95 -10.00 21.87 -0.20
CA LEU A 95 -8.82 22.17 0.60
C LEU A 95 -7.51 21.83 -0.12
N GLY A 96 -7.58 21.29 -1.35
CA GLY A 96 -6.42 20.92 -2.15
C GLY A 96 -5.95 19.48 -1.97
N CYS A 97 -6.65 18.67 -1.16
CA CYS A 97 -6.33 17.25 -1.03
C CYS A 97 -6.45 16.54 -2.37
N LYS A 98 -5.45 15.72 -2.72
CA LYS A 98 -5.32 15.15 -4.07
C LYS A 98 -4.57 13.81 -4.12
N HIS A 99 -4.35 13.22 -2.96
CA HIS A 99 -3.57 12.01 -2.81
C HIS A 99 -4.18 11.17 -1.71
N ILE A 100 -4.49 9.92 -2.04
CA ILE A 100 -4.81 8.86 -1.09
C ILE A 100 -3.60 7.93 -1.06
N GLY A 101 -3.05 7.71 0.13
CA GLY A 101 -1.85 6.90 0.32
C GLY A 101 -2.15 5.42 0.58
N GLY A 102 -1.23 4.76 1.31
CA GLY A 102 -1.34 3.38 1.78
C GLY A 102 -2.52 3.19 2.74
N ILE A 103 -3.46 2.33 2.33
CA ILE A 103 -4.71 2.07 3.05
C ILE A 103 -4.62 0.82 3.93
N THR A 104 -5.56 0.68 4.85
CA THR A 104 -5.71 -0.53 5.68
C THR A 104 -7.18 -0.87 5.89
N TYR A 105 -7.48 -2.14 6.17
CA TYR A 105 -8.82 -2.62 6.50
C TYR A 105 -8.92 -2.91 8.00
N CYS A 106 -10.03 -2.52 8.61
CA CYS A 106 -10.38 -2.95 9.95
C CYS A 106 -11.89 -2.83 10.19
N ASP A 107 -12.50 -3.87 10.75
CA ASP A 107 -13.91 -3.88 11.20
C ASP A 107 -14.90 -3.35 10.15
N GLY A 108 -14.85 -3.92 8.95
CA GLY A 108 -15.74 -3.54 7.85
C GLY A 108 -15.48 -2.14 7.26
N LYS A 109 -14.36 -1.51 7.59
CA LYS A 109 -13.97 -0.18 7.08
C LYS A 109 -12.62 -0.21 6.41
N ILE A 110 -12.47 0.65 5.39
CA ILE A 110 -11.17 1.04 4.85
C ILE A 110 -10.78 2.36 5.49
N TYR A 111 -9.59 2.41 6.09
CA TYR A 111 -8.95 3.62 6.56
C TYR A 111 -7.96 4.06 5.48
N ALA A 112 -8.14 5.29 5.00
CA ALA A 112 -7.40 5.82 3.89
C ALA A 112 -6.81 7.19 4.25
N PRO A 113 -5.48 7.34 4.29
CA PRO A 113 -4.86 8.61 4.58
C PRO A 113 -4.96 9.51 3.34
N ILE A 114 -5.29 10.79 3.57
CA ILE A 114 -5.54 11.79 2.51
C ILE A 114 -4.79 13.07 2.82
N GLU A 115 -4.09 13.59 1.82
CA GLU A 115 -3.28 14.81 1.95
C GLU A 115 -3.31 15.72 0.70
N ASP A 116 -2.85 16.96 0.87
CA ASP A 116 -2.68 17.97 -0.19
C ASP A 116 -1.34 17.90 -0.95
N SER A 117 -0.43 17.02 -0.49
CA SER A 117 0.87 16.64 -1.07
C SER A 117 1.79 17.79 -1.51
N LYS A 118 1.59 19.01 -0.97
CA LYS A 118 2.42 20.16 -1.35
C LYS A 118 2.70 21.10 -0.19
N VAL A 119 1.69 21.41 0.60
CA VAL A 119 1.82 22.28 1.78
C VAL A 119 1.75 21.48 3.07
N PHE A 120 1.11 20.30 3.02
CA PHE A 120 0.92 19.37 4.13
C PHE A 120 0.20 20.02 5.32
N GLU A 121 -0.78 20.89 5.03
CA GLU A 121 -1.60 21.57 6.02
C GLU A 121 -2.96 20.88 6.21
N ASN A 122 -3.33 19.99 5.29
CA ASN A 122 -4.59 19.26 5.28
C ASN A 122 -4.32 17.76 5.28
N LEU A 123 -4.17 17.19 6.48
CA LEU A 123 -3.85 15.77 6.68
C LEU A 123 -5.02 15.08 7.36
N TYR A 124 -5.52 14.03 6.74
CA TYR A 124 -6.69 13.30 7.22
C TYR A 124 -6.46 11.80 7.16
N ILE A 125 -7.13 11.06 8.03
CA ILE A 125 -7.52 9.68 7.73
C ILE A 125 -9.02 9.69 7.50
N CYS A 126 -9.45 9.17 6.36
CA CYS A 126 -10.84 9.02 5.99
C CYS A 126 -11.25 7.56 6.10
N THR A 127 -12.48 7.31 6.52
CA THR A 127 -13.06 5.96 6.57
C THR A 127 -14.10 5.76 5.49
N TYR A 128 -14.13 4.54 4.97
CA TYR A 128 -15.04 4.12 3.93
C TYR A 128 -15.65 2.78 4.31
N ASP A 129 -16.90 2.56 3.94
CA ASP A 129 -17.56 1.26 4.06
C ASP A 129 -16.83 0.25 3.16
N ALA A 130 -16.37 -0.86 3.71
CA ALA A 130 -15.51 -1.79 2.97
C ALA A 130 -16.28 -2.62 1.92
N GLU A 131 -17.61 -2.72 2.01
CA GLU A 131 -18.42 -3.40 0.99
C GLU A 131 -18.65 -2.50 -0.22
N THR A 132 -18.98 -1.23 0.02
CA THR A 132 -19.45 -0.30 -1.02
C THR A 132 -18.46 0.80 -1.40
N LEU A 133 -17.38 0.96 -0.63
CA LEU A 133 -16.39 2.04 -0.73
C LEU A 133 -16.98 3.45 -0.60
N LYS A 134 -18.15 3.57 0.03
CA LYS A 134 -18.78 4.86 0.31
C LYS A 134 -18.11 5.52 1.49
N PHE A 135 -17.83 6.81 1.34
CA PHE A 135 -17.28 7.64 2.41
C PHE A 135 -18.16 7.64 3.65
N ILE A 136 -17.55 7.48 4.83
CA ILE A 136 -18.20 7.49 6.14
C ILE A 136 -17.83 8.78 6.89
N ALA A 137 -16.53 8.97 7.17
CA ALA A 137 -16.04 10.09 7.99
C ALA A 137 -14.62 10.50 7.60
N ALA A 138 -14.26 11.73 7.95
CA ALA A 138 -12.91 12.29 7.78
C ALA A 138 -12.42 12.81 9.14
N TYR A 139 -11.22 12.40 9.53
CA TYR A 139 -10.60 12.74 10.80
C TYR A 139 -9.32 13.53 10.53
N ALA A 140 -9.27 14.78 10.98
CA ALA A 140 -8.09 15.62 10.84
C ALA A 140 -6.99 15.13 11.79
N LEU A 141 -5.76 15.05 11.30
CA LEU A 141 -4.61 14.62 12.10
C LEU A 141 -3.82 15.82 12.64
N PRO A 142 -3.16 15.69 13.81
CA PRO A 142 -2.28 16.73 14.32
C PRO A 142 -1.07 16.94 13.40
N LEU A 143 -0.93 18.17 12.87
CA LEU A 143 0.15 18.48 11.91
C LEU A 143 1.54 18.35 12.51
N ASP A 144 1.69 18.63 13.81
CA ASP A 144 2.96 18.52 14.56
C ASP A 144 3.43 17.07 14.75
N LYS A 145 2.61 16.09 14.36
CA LYS A 145 2.92 14.66 14.37
C LYS A 145 3.22 14.12 12.96
N HIS A 146 2.84 14.85 11.91
CA HIS A 146 2.93 14.39 10.52
C HIS A 146 3.65 15.40 9.64
N GLU A 147 4.91 15.68 10.00
CA GLU A 147 5.77 16.53 9.17
C GLU A 147 5.92 15.94 7.77
N ASN A 148 5.63 16.74 6.74
CA ASN A 148 5.67 16.33 5.33
C ASN A 148 4.69 15.20 4.96
N GLY A 149 3.56 15.13 5.64
CA GLY A 149 2.40 14.39 5.16
C GLY A 149 2.07 13.11 5.91
N VAL A 150 0.97 12.49 5.47
CA VAL A 150 0.43 11.23 5.98
C VAL A 150 0.32 10.24 4.81
N PRO A 151 1.42 9.59 4.42
CA PRO A 151 1.45 8.71 3.24
C PRO A 151 0.79 7.35 3.47
N TRP A 152 0.61 6.90 4.72
CA TRP A 152 0.11 5.55 5.01
C TRP A 152 -0.59 5.48 6.38
N CYS A 153 -1.43 4.48 6.55
CA CYS A 153 -1.92 4.05 7.86
C CYS A 153 -2.07 2.52 7.91
N VAL A 154 -1.93 1.93 9.10
CA VAL A 154 -2.03 0.47 9.33
C VAL A 154 -2.92 0.22 10.53
N ALA A 155 -3.84 -0.73 10.43
CA ALA A 155 -4.69 -1.12 11.54
C ALA A 155 -4.06 -2.24 12.38
N ASP A 156 -4.35 -2.19 13.68
CA ASP A 156 -4.12 -3.27 14.64
C ASP A 156 -5.47 -3.60 15.29
N PRO A 157 -6.25 -4.52 14.68
CA PRO A 157 -7.60 -4.82 15.15
C PRO A 157 -7.64 -5.39 16.57
N ASP A 158 -6.61 -6.13 16.97
CA ASP A 158 -6.52 -6.75 18.29
C ASP A 158 -6.41 -5.70 19.40
N LYS A 159 -5.73 -4.58 19.11
CA LYS A 159 -5.56 -3.46 20.06
C LYS A 159 -6.55 -2.32 19.81
N GLY A 160 -7.29 -2.35 18.70
CA GLY A 160 -8.21 -1.27 18.29
C GLY A 160 -7.47 0.01 17.90
N TYR A 161 -6.29 -0.11 17.28
CA TYR A 161 -5.45 1.03 16.93
C TYR A 161 -5.31 1.24 15.42
N ILE A 162 -5.04 2.48 15.05
CA ILE A 162 -4.49 2.86 13.74
C ILE A 162 -3.11 3.46 13.97
N TYR A 163 -2.10 2.90 13.31
CA TYR A 163 -0.74 3.40 13.27
C TYR A 163 -0.52 4.25 12.02
N SER A 164 0.20 5.34 12.17
CA SER A 164 0.63 6.16 11.04
C SER A 164 1.86 6.98 11.43
N ALA A 165 2.63 7.39 10.43
CA ALA A 165 3.75 8.31 10.57
C ALA A 165 4.01 9.05 9.26
N ARG A 166 4.94 10.00 9.31
CA ARG A 166 5.48 10.65 8.11
C ARG A 166 6.15 9.66 7.15
N ARG A 167 6.48 10.12 5.95
CA ARG A 167 7.17 9.31 4.92
C ARG A 167 8.65 9.06 5.21
N ASP A 168 9.34 10.11 5.65
CA ASP A 168 10.79 10.19 5.59
C ASP A 168 11.43 10.09 6.98
N HIS A 169 12.42 9.22 7.13
CA HIS A 169 13.23 9.07 8.35
C HIS A 169 12.36 8.97 9.60
N ILE A 170 11.44 8.01 9.58
CA ILE A 170 10.51 7.77 10.68
C ILE A 170 11.31 7.32 11.89
N THR A 171 11.32 8.15 12.94
CA THR A 171 11.89 7.80 14.25
C THR A 171 10.80 7.51 15.27
N SER A 172 9.52 7.66 14.89
CA SER A 172 8.39 7.44 15.77
C SER A 172 7.12 7.06 15.01
N ILE A 173 6.32 6.17 15.58
CA ILE A 173 4.97 5.78 15.10
C ILE A 173 3.92 6.44 15.99
N HIS A 174 2.91 7.06 15.38
CA HIS A 174 1.79 7.66 16.11
C HIS A 174 0.60 6.72 16.13
N VAL A 175 0.05 6.55 17.33
CA VAL A 175 -1.05 5.62 17.61
C VAL A 175 -2.33 6.41 17.77
N TYR A 176 -3.37 6.00 17.07
CA TYR A 176 -4.71 6.56 17.12
C TYR A 176 -5.71 5.48 17.53
N ASP A 177 -6.78 5.87 18.24
CA ASP A 177 -7.91 4.98 18.48
C ASP A 177 -8.65 4.71 17.17
N ALA A 178 -8.92 3.44 16.83
CA ALA A 178 -9.54 3.13 15.54
C ALA A 178 -11.01 3.59 15.45
N ALA A 179 -11.72 3.69 16.58
CA ALA A 179 -13.12 4.11 16.58
C ALA A 179 -13.29 5.62 16.49
N THR A 180 -12.41 6.39 17.16
CA THR A 180 -12.53 7.86 17.26
C THR A 180 -11.48 8.62 16.45
N MET A 181 -10.38 7.96 16.06
CA MET A 181 -9.16 8.57 15.52
C MET A 181 -8.50 9.59 16.46
N ASP A 182 -8.80 9.53 17.76
CA ASP A 182 -8.10 10.34 18.75
C ASP A 182 -6.66 9.84 18.91
N PHE A 183 -5.71 10.77 18.99
CA PHE A 183 -4.32 10.44 19.29
C PHE A 183 -4.18 9.83 20.69
N ILE A 184 -3.50 8.69 20.78
CA ILE A 184 -3.27 7.97 22.03
C ILE A 184 -1.85 8.20 22.54
N LYS A 185 -0.85 7.86 21.73
CA LYS A 185 0.56 7.88 22.13
C LYS A 185 1.49 7.87 20.91
N THR A 186 2.77 8.10 21.19
CA THR A 186 3.87 7.91 20.25
C THR A 186 4.71 6.72 20.71
N ILE A 187 5.15 5.89 19.77
CA ILE A 187 6.11 4.80 19.96
C ILE A 187 7.39 5.21 19.25
N GLU A 188 8.52 5.23 19.96
CA GLU A 188 9.83 5.50 19.34
C GLU A 188 10.36 4.25 18.63
N VAL A 189 11.06 4.43 17.52
CA VAL A 189 11.76 3.35 16.82
C VAL A 189 13.26 3.59 16.86
N ASN A 190 14.03 2.51 17.01
CA ASN A 190 15.47 2.56 17.28
C ASN A 190 16.28 2.96 16.05
N ASP A 191 15.79 2.58 14.86
CA ASP A 191 16.43 2.90 13.59
C ASP A 191 15.42 3.53 12.62
N PRO A 192 15.82 4.60 11.90
CA PRO A 192 14.90 5.30 11.04
C PRO A 192 14.57 4.51 9.76
N VAL A 193 13.28 4.42 9.44
CA VAL A 193 12.81 3.91 8.14
C VAL A 193 12.51 5.08 7.21
N HIS A 194 13.02 5.03 5.97
CA HIS A 194 12.89 6.12 5.00
C HIS A 194 12.01 5.71 3.81
N LYS A 195 11.25 6.67 3.26
CA LYS A 195 10.37 6.48 2.08
C LYS A 195 9.27 5.43 2.25
N VAL A 196 8.66 5.33 3.42
CA VAL A 196 7.54 4.39 3.64
C VAL A 196 6.31 4.83 2.84
N GLN A 197 5.67 3.87 2.15
CA GLN A 197 4.47 4.10 1.34
C GLN A 197 3.25 3.31 1.84
N GLY A 198 3.46 2.26 2.63
CA GLY A 198 2.39 1.45 3.19
C GLY A 198 2.93 0.39 4.13
N GLY A 199 2.03 -0.42 4.67
CA GLY A 199 2.38 -1.44 5.63
C GLY A 199 1.18 -2.28 6.02
N ASP A 200 1.43 -3.29 6.84
CA ASP A 200 0.40 -4.14 7.43
C ASP A 200 0.86 -4.72 8.76
N MET A 201 -0.08 -5.14 9.61
CA MET A 201 0.21 -5.86 10.85
C MET A 201 0.15 -7.37 10.61
N TYR A 202 1.12 -8.11 11.15
CA TYR A 202 1.04 -9.56 11.19
C TYR A 202 1.78 -10.12 12.40
N ARG A 203 1.10 -10.94 13.21
CA ARG A 203 1.65 -11.56 14.44
C ARG A 203 2.37 -10.54 15.35
N ASP A 204 1.69 -9.44 15.68
CA ASP A 204 2.19 -8.32 16.50
C ASP A 204 3.40 -7.56 15.94
N ILE A 205 3.78 -7.81 14.68
CA ILE A 205 4.86 -7.10 14.00
C ILE A 205 4.24 -6.15 12.97
N LEU A 206 4.71 -4.89 12.98
CA LEU A 206 4.38 -3.92 11.94
C LEU A 206 5.36 -4.08 10.78
N TYR A 207 4.84 -4.38 9.60
CA TYR A 207 5.65 -4.42 8.38
C TYR A 207 5.43 -3.17 7.55
N LEU A 208 6.50 -2.59 7.02
CA LEU A 208 6.47 -1.36 6.23
C LEU A 208 7.16 -1.58 4.88
N SER A 209 6.48 -1.23 3.79
CA SER A 209 7.06 -1.19 2.45
C SER A 209 7.64 0.19 2.15
N ILE A 210 8.86 0.22 1.61
CA ILE A 210 9.53 1.46 1.24
C ILE A 210 9.69 1.60 -0.27
N SER A 211 9.63 2.85 -0.73
CA SER A 211 9.99 3.24 -2.09
C SER A 211 11.46 3.64 -2.15
N ARG A 212 12.18 3.27 -3.21
CA ARG A 212 13.59 3.67 -3.44
C ARG A 212 14.59 3.05 -2.45
N ASP A 213 15.86 3.42 -2.61
CA ASP A 213 17.03 2.85 -1.92
C ASP A 213 17.11 1.33 -2.12
N ASP A 214 16.69 0.56 -1.12
CA ASP A 214 16.68 -0.90 -1.13
C ASP A 214 15.36 -1.51 -1.62
N GLN A 215 14.32 -0.69 -1.81
CA GLN A 215 12.95 -1.12 -2.19
C GLN A 215 12.48 -2.29 -1.31
N ALA A 216 12.76 -2.20 -0.01
CA ALA A 216 12.62 -3.29 0.94
C ALA A 216 11.26 -3.32 1.65
N VAL A 217 11.04 -4.40 2.38
CA VAL A 217 10.08 -4.50 3.46
C VAL A 217 10.85 -4.53 4.78
N PHE A 218 10.47 -3.68 5.73
CA PHE A 218 11.00 -3.65 7.09
C PHE A 218 9.98 -4.23 8.06
N ALA A 219 10.46 -4.89 9.10
CA ALA A 219 9.70 -5.40 10.23
C ALA A 219 10.03 -4.56 11.47
N LEU A 220 9.00 -4.14 12.19
CA LEU A 220 9.12 -3.29 13.38
C LEU A 220 8.43 -3.97 14.55
N ASN A 221 9.18 -4.14 15.65
CA ASN A 221 8.61 -4.54 16.93
C ASN A 221 8.14 -3.27 17.67
N LEU A 222 6.83 -3.10 17.79
CA LEU A 222 6.23 -1.90 18.40
C LEU A 222 6.36 -1.86 19.94
N GLU A 223 6.76 -2.96 20.59
CA GLU A 223 7.03 -2.98 22.03
C GLU A 223 8.44 -2.49 22.36
N THR A 224 9.43 -2.87 21.54
CA THR A 224 10.86 -2.57 21.77
C THR A 224 11.39 -1.41 20.92
N GLY A 225 10.67 -1.04 19.85
CA GLY A 225 11.13 -0.10 18.83
C GLY A 225 12.17 -0.68 17.87
N GLU A 226 12.51 -1.97 17.98
CA GLU A 226 13.51 -2.62 17.11
C GLU A 226 13.02 -2.69 15.66
N VAL A 227 13.93 -2.45 14.72
CA VAL A 227 13.67 -2.45 13.28
C VAL A 227 14.62 -3.43 12.60
N GLN A 228 14.07 -4.35 11.81
CA GLN A 228 14.81 -5.33 11.03
C GLN A 228 14.40 -5.25 9.56
N LYS A 229 15.35 -5.39 8.64
CA LYS A 229 15.03 -5.56 7.22
C LYS A 229 14.52 -6.99 7.02
N ALA A 230 13.27 -7.15 6.57
CA ALA A 230 12.72 -8.47 6.29
C ALA A 230 13.30 -9.02 4.99
N PHE A 231 13.11 -8.28 3.89
CA PHE A 231 13.68 -8.63 2.59
C PHE A 231 13.76 -7.43 1.65
N ALA A 232 14.59 -7.53 0.60
CA ALA A 232 14.67 -6.55 -0.48
C ALA A 232 13.89 -7.03 -1.71
N ARG A 233 13.26 -6.09 -2.43
CA ARG A 233 12.65 -6.37 -3.73
C ARG A 233 13.62 -6.07 -4.87
N HIS A 234 13.41 -6.75 -6.00
CA HIS A 234 14.10 -6.44 -7.24
C HIS A 234 13.23 -5.59 -8.15
N LEU A 235 13.30 -4.27 -8.02
CA LEU A 235 12.63 -3.36 -8.95
C LEU A 235 13.66 -2.60 -9.79
N ALA A 236 13.26 -2.25 -11.02
CA ALA A 236 14.07 -1.47 -11.94
C ALA A 236 14.43 -0.08 -11.37
N ASP A 237 15.56 0.47 -11.79
CA ASP A 237 15.96 1.83 -11.41
C ASP A 237 14.95 2.87 -11.93
N GLY A 238 14.30 3.55 -10.98
CA GLY A 238 13.25 4.53 -11.23
C GLY A 238 11.83 3.96 -11.11
N ALA A 239 11.67 2.65 -10.90
CA ALA A 239 10.42 2.08 -10.42
C ALA A 239 10.14 2.52 -8.97
N GLU A 240 8.87 2.65 -8.63
CA GLU A 240 8.44 3.06 -7.30
C GLU A 240 7.87 1.86 -6.56
N GLY A 241 8.41 1.57 -5.38
CA GLY A 241 7.73 0.67 -4.45
C GLY A 241 6.56 1.42 -3.83
N GLU A 242 5.41 0.76 -3.70
CA GLU A 242 4.18 1.30 -3.14
C GLU A 242 3.74 0.50 -1.91
N GLY A 243 2.45 0.53 -1.54
CA GLY A 243 1.92 -0.16 -0.38
C GLY A 243 2.05 -1.69 -0.40
N MET A 244 1.64 -2.32 0.71
CA MET A 244 1.68 -3.77 0.89
C MET A 244 0.55 -4.24 1.78
N THR A 245 0.23 -5.53 1.68
CA THR A 245 -0.65 -6.22 2.62
C THR A 245 -0.16 -7.64 2.87
N ILE A 246 -0.60 -8.24 3.97
CA ILE A 246 -0.23 -9.61 4.37
C ILE A 246 -1.47 -10.49 4.40
N LEU A 247 -1.44 -11.57 3.62
CA LEU A 247 -2.52 -12.55 3.53
C LEU A 247 -1.94 -13.93 3.15
N PRO A 248 -2.03 -14.97 3.98
CA PRO A 248 -1.61 -16.30 3.56
C PRO A 248 -2.44 -16.83 2.39
N THR A 249 -1.79 -17.28 1.32
CA THR A 249 -2.46 -17.86 0.14
C THR A 249 -2.07 -19.32 -0.12
N PRO A 250 -2.90 -20.11 -0.84
CA PRO A 250 -2.65 -21.54 -1.06
C PRO A 250 -1.36 -21.88 -1.82
N ASP A 251 -0.80 -20.94 -2.59
CA ASP A 251 0.49 -21.07 -3.29
C ASP A 251 1.69 -20.79 -2.37
N GLY A 252 1.45 -20.51 -1.09
CA GLY A 252 2.47 -20.26 -0.08
C GLY A 252 2.90 -18.79 0.02
N ALA A 253 2.32 -17.88 -0.76
CA ALA A 253 2.57 -16.46 -0.57
C ALA A 253 2.00 -15.97 0.77
N LEU A 254 2.61 -14.91 1.29
CA LEU A 254 2.23 -14.24 2.51
C LEU A 254 2.22 -12.72 2.32
N PHE A 255 3.27 -12.17 1.70
CA PHE A 255 3.37 -10.73 1.44
C PHE A 255 2.90 -10.42 0.03
N HIS A 256 2.03 -9.41 -0.11
CA HIS A 256 1.53 -8.89 -1.38
C HIS A 256 1.96 -7.45 -1.48
N VAL A 257 3.05 -7.19 -2.20
CA VAL A 257 3.71 -5.88 -2.22
C VAL A 257 3.52 -5.24 -3.58
N GLN A 258 3.06 -4.00 -3.58
CA GLN A 258 2.74 -3.26 -4.77
C GLN A 258 3.95 -2.44 -5.25
N ASP A 259 4.10 -2.34 -6.57
CA ASP A 259 5.06 -1.45 -7.22
C ASP A 259 4.54 -0.88 -8.55
N LEU A 260 5.09 0.27 -8.93
CA LEU A 260 4.86 0.93 -10.20
C LEU A 260 6.11 0.82 -11.07
N ALA A 261 5.90 0.41 -12.32
CA ALA A 261 6.95 0.43 -13.32
C ALA A 261 7.43 1.87 -13.55
N LYS A 262 8.70 2.02 -13.96
CA LYS A 262 9.37 3.31 -14.16
C LYS A 262 8.63 4.28 -15.09
N ASP A 263 7.95 3.74 -16.09
CA ASP A 263 7.19 4.52 -17.07
C ASP A 263 5.75 4.83 -16.63
N TYR A 264 5.35 4.34 -15.45
CA TYR A 264 4.00 4.43 -14.89
C TYR A 264 2.92 3.84 -15.79
N LEU A 265 3.29 2.99 -16.76
CA LEU A 265 2.35 2.30 -17.65
C LEU A 265 1.85 0.98 -17.08
N ALA A 266 2.58 0.43 -16.11
CA ALA A 266 2.25 -0.81 -15.42
C ALA A 266 2.36 -0.67 -13.90
N ALA A 267 1.51 -1.43 -13.22
CA ALA A 267 1.58 -1.66 -11.79
C ALA A 267 1.65 -3.17 -11.54
N HIS A 268 2.35 -3.58 -10.51
CA HIS A 268 2.53 -4.98 -10.14
C HIS A 268 2.14 -5.20 -8.68
N VAL A 269 1.54 -6.34 -8.38
CA VAL A 269 1.57 -6.93 -7.04
C VAL A 269 2.48 -8.14 -7.11
N ARG A 270 3.57 -8.09 -6.37
CA ARG A 270 4.50 -9.21 -6.22
C ARG A 270 4.15 -9.97 -4.96
N HIS A 271 4.04 -11.28 -5.10
CA HIS A 271 3.62 -12.20 -4.06
C HIS A 271 4.85 -12.94 -3.53
N TYR A 272 5.11 -12.88 -2.22
CA TYR A 272 6.31 -13.47 -1.63
C TYR A 272 5.96 -14.48 -0.54
N ALA A 273 6.61 -15.63 -0.58
CA ALA A 273 6.60 -16.60 0.51
C ALA A 273 7.74 -16.25 1.48
N PHE A 274 7.40 -15.71 2.65
CA PHE A 274 8.40 -15.27 3.64
C PHE A 274 8.13 -15.97 4.98
N ASP A 275 9.19 -16.52 5.59
CA ASP A 275 9.13 -17.08 6.93
C ASP A 275 9.31 -15.97 7.96
N VAL A 276 8.22 -15.56 8.61
CA VAL A 276 8.26 -14.48 9.61
C VAL A 276 9.06 -14.86 10.86
N ASP A 277 9.22 -16.15 11.14
CA ASP A 277 10.02 -16.63 12.27
C ASP A 277 11.53 -16.59 11.96
N SER A 278 11.91 -16.25 10.72
CA SER A 278 13.31 -15.99 10.33
C SER A 278 13.84 -14.61 10.78
N ILE A 279 12.97 -13.73 11.27
CA ILE A 279 13.37 -12.43 11.82
C ILE A 279 13.98 -12.66 13.20
N ASP A 280 15.28 -12.38 13.30
CA ASP A 280 16.04 -12.48 14.54
C ASP A 280 15.96 -11.15 15.30
N TRP A 281 15.02 -11.07 16.24
CA TRP A 281 14.91 -9.94 17.16
C TRP A 281 16.04 -10.05 18.18
N GLN A 282 16.93 -9.06 18.22
CA GLN A 282 17.92 -8.97 19.27
C GLN A 282 17.21 -8.61 20.58
N LEU A 283 16.81 -9.64 21.34
CA LEU A 283 16.28 -9.48 22.68
C LEU A 283 17.33 -8.74 23.54
N SER A 284 17.06 -7.46 23.82
CA SER A 284 17.83 -6.63 24.76
C SER A 284 17.54 -6.99 26.20
#